data_AF-A0A3M8CSG0-F1
#
_entry.id   AF-A0A3M8CSG0-F1
#
_cell.length_a   1.000
_cell.length_b   1.000
_cell.length_c   1.000
_cell.angle_alpha   90.00
_cell.angle_beta   90.00
_cell.angle_gamma   90.00
#
_symmetry.space_group_name_H-M   'P 1'
#
loop_
_entity.id
_entity.type
_entity.pdbx_description
1 polymer ?
#
loop_
_entity_poly.entity_id
_entity_poly.type
_entity_poly.pdbx_seq_one_letter_code
_entity_poly.pdbx_strand_id
1 'polypeptide(L)'
;MFRNQALAIGLGLIVQFTGSAITETFLGQYSWLKYSLFANTSLSMYWEGTPLLPDMTIGFSIAVLLAYYIVFMAMAWITFTKRDVAS
;
A
#
# COMPACT_ATOMS: atom_id res chain seq x y z
N MET A 1 -5.15 8.94 -19.80
CA MET A 1 -4.75 7.54 -19.63
C MET A 1 -3.25 7.49 -19.85
N PHE A 2 -2.45 6.91 -18.96
CA PHE A 2 -1.00 6.83 -19.19
C PHE A 2 -0.78 6.17 -20.54
N ARG A 3 -0.28 6.93 -21.53
CA ARG A 3 -0.20 6.51 -22.93
C ARG A 3 0.85 5.40 -23.14
N ASN A 4 1.51 4.94 -22.08
CA ASN A 4 2.55 3.92 -22.09
C ASN A 4 2.39 3.00 -20.87
N GLN A 5 1.87 1.78 -21.09
CA GLN A 5 1.66 0.77 -20.04
C GLN A 5 2.96 0.43 -19.30
N ALA A 6 4.10 0.44 -20.00
CA ALA A 6 5.42 0.18 -19.42
C ALA A 6 5.82 1.22 -18.35
N LEU A 7 5.48 2.50 -18.56
CA LEU A 7 5.77 3.57 -17.60
C LEU A 7 4.94 3.41 -16.32
N ALA A 8 3.68 3.01 -16.44
CA ALA A 8 2.80 2.77 -15.30
C ALA A 8 3.30 1.58 -14.46
N ILE A 9 3.70 0.48 -15.11
CA ILE A 9 4.27 -0.68 -14.43
C ILE A 9 5.59 -0.30 -13.73
N GLY A 10 6.50 0.40 -14.44
CA GLY A 10 7.77 0.84 -13.88
C GLY A 10 7.63 1.75 -12.66
N LEU A 11 6.71 2.73 -12.72
CA LEU A 11 6.37 3.58 -11.58
C LEU A 11 5.82 2.78 -10.40
N GLY A 12 4.94 1.81 -10.66
CA GLY A 12 4.40 0.92 -9.62
C GLY A 12 5.50 0.14 -8.90
N LEU A 13 6.47 -0.41 -9.65
CA LEU A 13 7.60 -1.13 -9.09
C LEU A 13 8.49 -0.23 -8.23
N ILE A 14 8.83 0.97 -8.70
CA ILE A 14 9.64 1.92 -7.94
C ILE A 14 8.95 2.26 -6.62
N VAL A 15 7.65 2.57 -6.66
CA VAL A 15 6.86 2.85 -5.46
C VAL A 15 6.83 1.65 -4.51
N GLN A 16 6.66 0.44 -5.04
CA GLN A 16 6.64 -0.78 -4.23
C GLN A 16 7.99 -1.03 -3.54
N PHE A 17 9.08 -1.06 -4.29
CA PHE A 17 10.40 -1.38 -3.73
C PHE A 17 10.89 -0.30 -2.76
N THR A 18 10.74 0.98 -3.12
CA THR A 18 11.13 2.08 -2.23
C THR A 18 10.24 2.14 -0.99
N GLY A 19 8.93 1.96 -1.15
CA GLY A 19 7.97 1.93 -0.05
C GLY A 19 8.25 0.81 0.95
N SER A 20 8.51 -0.41 0.46
CA SER A 20 8.90 -1.56 1.29
C SER A 20 10.24 -1.33 1.98
N ALA A 21 11.27 -0.87 1.27
CA ALA A 21 12.60 -0.64 1.85
C ALA A 21 12.60 0.39 2.99
N ILE A 22 11.87 1.52 2.80
CA ILE A 22 11.69 2.53 3.85
C ILE A 22 10.94 1.91 5.03
N THR A 23 9.86 1.18 4.76
CA THR A 23 9.03 0.61 5.80
C THR A 23 9.83 -0.38 6.66
N GLU A 24 10.59 -1.30 6.05
CA GLU A 24 11.43 -2.28 6.76
C GLU A 24 12.57 -1.62 7.55
N THR A 25 13.26 -0.64 6.95
CA THR A 25 14.42 0.02 7.58
C THR A 25 14.02 0.85 8.80
N PHE A 26 12.87 1.51 8.73
CA PHE A 26 12.45 2.48 9.74
C PHE A 26 11.35 1.95 10.68
N LEU A 27 10.84 0.75 10.47
CA LEU A 27 9.72 0.17 11.23
C LEU A 27 9.92 0.23 12.74
N GLY A 28 11.13 -0.08 13.21
CA GLY A 28 11.49 -0.07 14.63
C GLY A 28 11.72 1.33 15.21
N GLN A 29 11.86 2.36 14.37
CA GLN A 29 12.05 3.74 14.80
C GLN A 29 10.73 4.50 14.90
N TYR A 30 9.75 4.17 14.06
CA TYR A 30 8.48 4.88 14.02
C TYR A 30 7.28 3.94 14.11
N SER A 31 6.55 4.04 15.22
CA SER A 31 5.36 3.22 15.50
C SER A 31 4.20 3.40 14.51
N TRP A 32 4.17 4.51 13.75
CA TRP A 32 3.14 4.75 12.73
C TRP A 32 3.40 3.96 11.44
N LEU A 33 4.64 3.50 11.20
CA LEU A 33 4.96 2.73 9.99
C LEU A 33 4.27 1.37 9.95
N LYS A 34 3.78 0.85 11.08
CA LYS A 34 2.91 -0.34 11.11
C LYS A 34 1.61 -0.13 10.33
N TYR A 35 1.16 1.11 10.14
CA TYR A 35 0.00 1.45 9.31
C TYR A 35 0.38 1.73 7.86
N SER A 36 1.66 1.68 7.49
CA SER A 36 2.09 1.79 6.09
C SER A 36 1.46 0.66 5.28
N LEU A 37 0.97 0.97 4.09
CA LEU A 37 0.44 -0.04 3.17
C LEU A 37 1.45 -1.16 2.95
N PHE A 38 2.72 -0.79 2.74
CA PHE A 38 3.80 -1.74 2.47
C PHE A 38 4.12 -2.67 3.64
N ALA A 39 3.88 -2.24 4.89
CA ALA A 39 4.05 -3.10 6.07
C ALA A 39 3.02 -4.23 6.13
N ASN A 40 1.87 -4.04 5.49
CA ASN A 40 0.71 -4.95 5.58
C ASN A 40 0.50 -5.74 4.28
N THR A 41 1.22 -5.44 3.20
CA THR A 41 1.06 -6.08 1.88
C THR A 41 1.43 -7.57 1.90
N SER A 42 2.45 -7.97 2.66
CA SER A 42 2.82 -9.39 2.78
C SER A 42 2.10 -10.03 3.96
N LEU A 43 1.14 -10.91 3.68
CA LEU A 43 0.48 -11.71 4.72
C LEU A 43 1.22 -13.01 5.04
N SER A 44 2.19 -13.43 4.20
CA SER A 44 2.95 -14.67 4.42
C SER A 44 3.77 -14.62 5.71
N MET A 45 4.17 -13.42 6.14
CA MET A 45 4.91 -13.19 7.39
C MET A 45 4.22 -13.74 8.65
N TYR A 46 2.88 -13.83 8.62
CA TYR A 46 2.11 -14.38 9.73
C TYR A 46 2.15 -15.90 9.80
N TRP A 47 2.38 -16.56 8.66
CA TRP A 47 2.49 -18.02 8.55
C TRP A 47 3.93 -18.49 8.77
N GLU A 48 4.90 -17.65 8.41
CA GLU A 48 6.33 -17.90 8.56
C GLU A 48 6.85 -17.58 9.99
N GLY A 49 6.01 -17.02 10.86
CA GLY A 49 6.36 -16.69 12.25
C GLY A 49 7.32 -15.50 12.37
N THR A 50 7.43 -14.69 11.33
CA THR A 50 8.27 -13.49 11.25
C THR A 50 7.42 -12.21 11.18
N PRO A 51 6.46 -11.98 12.10
CA PRO A 51 5.68 -10.76 12.08
C PRO A 51 6.60 -9.57 12.28
N LEU A 52 6.46 -8.57 11.40
CA LEU A 52 7.28 -7.36 11.37
C LEU A 52 7.26 -6.61 12.72
N LEU A 53 6.11 -6.60 13.41
CA LEU A 53 5.97 -6.15 14.81
C LEU A 53 5.15 -7.17 15.61
N PRO A 54 5.43 -7.36 16.92
CA PRO A 54 4.68 -8.28 17.78
C PRO A 54 3.17 -7.98 17.87
N ASP A 55 2.79 -6.71 17.72
CA ASP A 55 1.40 -6.26 17.81
C ASP A 55 0.62 -6.38 16.50
N MET A 56 1.27 -6.81 15.41
CA MET A 56 0.61 -6.97 14.11
C MET A 56 -0.06 -8.34 14.03
N THR A 57 -1.35 -8.36 13.70
CA THR A 57 -2.12 -9.58 13.46
C THR A 57 -2.63 -9.62 12.02
N ILE A 58 -2.98 -10.81 11.53
CA ILE A 58 -3.63 -10.97 10.21
C ILE A 58 -4.85 -10.04 10.09
N GLY A 59 -5.69 -9.98 11.12
CA GLY A 59 -6.89 -9.12 11.13
C GLY A 59 -6.56 -7.64 11.04
N PHE A 60 -5.51 -7.18 11.73
CA PHE A 60 -5.01 -5.82 11.64
C PHE A 60 -4.57 -5.46 10.21
N SER A 61 -3.74 -6.31 9.59
CA SER A 61 -3.27 -6.09 8.21
C SER A 61 -4.42 -6.00 7.22
N ILE A 62 -5.38 -6.91 7.32
CA ILE A 62 -6.56 -6.90 6.43
C ILE A 62 -7.37 -5.62 6.61
N ALA A 63 -7.59 -5.17 7.85
CA ALA A 63 -8.33 -3.93 8.11
C ALA A 63 -7.62 -2.70 7.52
N VAL A 64 -6.29 -2.61 7.66
CA VAL A 64 -5.49 -1.52 7.08
C VAL A 64 -5.56 -1.55 5.55
N LEU A 65 -5.38 -2.72 4.93
CA LEU A 65 -5.46 -2.87 3.48
C LEU A 65 -6.84 -2.50 2.93
N LEU A 66 -7.92 -2.89 3.60
CA LEU A 66 -9.29 -2.50 3.22
C LEU A 66 -9.50 -0.98 3.31
N ALA A 67 -8.97 -0.32 4.35
CA ALA A 67 -9.04 1.13 4.48
C ALA A 67 -8.34 1.84 3.30
N TYR A 68 -7.11 1.42 2.96
CA TYR A 68 -6.40 1.96 1.80
C TYR A 68 -7.11 1.68 0.48
N TYR A 69 -7.69 0.48 0.32
CA TYR A 69 -8.47 0.13 -0.87
C TYR A 69 -9.65 1.09 -1.06
N ILE A 70 -10.43 1.35 -0.01
CA ILE A 70 -11.58 2.27 -0.07
C ILE A 70 -11.10 3.69 -0.43
N VAL A 71 -10.01 4.16 0.19
CA VAL A 71 -9.44 5.48 -0.09
C VAL A 71 -8.96 5.59 -1.53
N PHE A 72 -8.23 4.60 -2.05
CA PHE A 72 -7.77 4.60 -3.44
C PHE A 72 -8.94 4.49 -4.42
N MET A 73 -9.95 3.68 -4.13
CA MET A 73 -11.14 3.55 -4.97
C MET A 73 -11.91 4.88 -5.00
N ALA A 74 -12.09 5.54 -3.87
CA ALA A 74 -12.73 6.86 -3.81
C ALA A 74 -11.94 7.91 -4.59
N MET A 75 -10.61 7.94 -4.45
CA MET A 75 -9.76 8.85 -5.24
C MET A 75 -9.80 8.54 -6.74
N ALA A 76 -9.74 7.27 -7.11
CA ALA A 76 -9.90 6.83 -8.49
C ALA A 76 -11.25 7.32 -9.03
N TRP A 77 -12.35 7.05 -8.33
CA TRP A 77 -13.68 7.50 -8.71
C TRP A 77 -13.74 9.02 -8.92
N ILE A 78 -13.27 9.81 -7.96
CA ILE A 78 -13.27 11.29 -8.06
C ILE A 78 -12.46 11.77 -9.27
N THR A 79 -11.28 11.19 -9.50
CA THR A 79 -10.40 11.60 -10.59
C THR A 79 -10.94 11.20 -11.96
N PHE A 80 -11.64 10.07 -12.07
CA PHE A 80 -12.32 9.63 -13.28
C PHE A 80 -13.61 10.42 -13.53
N THR A 81 -14.50 10.57 -12.53
CA THR A 81 -15.75 11.33 -12.67
C THR A 81 -15.51 12.80 -13.00
N LYS A 82 -14.53 13.48 -12.37
CA LYS A 82 -14.20 14.87 -12.73
C LYS A 82 -13.68 15.03 -14.16
N ARG A 83 -13.09 13.98 -14.73
CA ARG A 83 -12.60 14.01 -16.12
C ARG A 83 -13.68 13.71 -17.14
N ASP A 84 -14.68 12.90 -16.79
CA ASP A 84 -15.81 12.61 -17.68
C ASP A 84 -16.78 13.80 -17.81
N VAL A 85 -16.91 14.66 -16.78
CA VAL A 85 -17.77 15.86 -16.84
C VAL A 85 -17.11 17.04 -17.58
N ALA A 86 -15.79 17.03 -17.71
CA ALA A 86 -15.03 18.07 -18.42
C ALA A 86 -14.79 17.74 -19.91
N SER A 87 -15.43 16.68 -20.43
CA SER A 87 -15.34 16.26 -21.84
C SER A 87 -16.57 16.66 -22.64
#